data_AF-A0A841B101-F1
#
_entry.id   AF-A0A841B101-F1
#
_cell.length_a   1.000
_cell.length_b   1.000
_cell.length_c   1.000
_cell.angle_alpha   90.00
_cell.angle_beta   90.00
_cell.angle_gamma   90.00
#
_symmetry.space_group_name_H-M   'P 1'
#
loop_
_entity.id
_entity.type
_entity.pdbx_description
1 polymer ?
#
loop_
_entity_poly.entity_id
_entity_poly.type
_entity_poly.pdbx_seq_one_letter_code
_entity_poly.pdbx_strand_id
1 'polypeptide(L)' 'MVHAYILIQTEVGKAAAVAAEISTISGVTSSEDVTGPYDVIVKAAAETVDQLGQLVVAKVQNVEGITRTLTCPVVNL' A
#
# COMPACT_ATOMS: atom_id res chain seq x y z
N MET A 1 -7.56 5.35 -15.60
CA MET A 1 -7.48 5.12 -14.15
C MET A 1 -6.74 3.81 -13.95
N VAL A 2 -5.66 3.83 -13.18
CA VAL A 2 -4.78 2.69 -12.92
C VAL A 2 -5.03 2.22 -11.49
N HIS A 3 -5.08 0.91 -11.30
CA HIS A 3 -5.19 0.30 -9.99
C HIS A 3 -3.91 -0.46 -9.65
N ALA A 4 -3.61 -0.57 -8.36
CA ALA A 4 -2.53 -1.42 -7.89
C ALA A 4 -2.86 -2.03 -6.53
N TYR A 5 -2.25 -3.18 -6.29
CA TYR A 5 -2.16 -3.75 -4.96
C TYR A 5 -0.75 -3.51 -4.42
N ILE A 6 -0.63 -3.10 -3.17
CA ILE A 6 0.65 -2.95 -2.48
C ILE A 6 0.64 -3.94 -1.32
N LEU A 7 1.55 -4.91 -1.36
CA LEU A 7 1.72 -5.90 -0.30
C LEU A 7 2.86 -5.45 0.60
N ILE A 8 2.62 -5.43 1.91
CA ILE A 8 3.50 -4.78 2.87
C ILE A 8 3.84 -5.75 4.00
N GLN A 9 5.13 -5.83 4.32
CA GLN A 9 5.61 -6.45 5.54
C GLN A 9 5.98 -5.35 6.53
N THR A 10 5.63 -5.57 7.78
CA THR A 10 5.79 -4.63 8.89
C THR A 10 6.65 -5.26 9.98
N GLU A 11 7.05 -4.46 10.95
CA GLU A 11 7.60 -4.98 12.19
C GLU A 11 6.53 -5.73 12.99
N VAL A 12 6.96 -6.67 13.83
CA VAL A 12 6.07 -7.48 14.65
C VAL A 12 5.17 -6.58 15.51
N GLY A 13 3.85 -6.74 15.35
CA GLY A 13 2.85 -5.97 16.11
C GLY A 13 2.54 -4.57 15.57
N LYS A 14 3.12 -4.15 14.43
CA LYS A 14 2.84 -2.84 13.81
C LYS A 14 1.77 -2.87 12.72
N ALA A 15 1.35 -4.05 12.25
CA ALA A 15 0.42 -4.21 11.13
C ALA A 15 -0.83 -3.32 11.20
N ALA A 16 -1.56 -3.34 12.32
CA ALA A 16 -2.78 -2.55 12.48
C ALA A 16 -2.53 -1.03 12.47
N ALA A 17 -1.42 -0.58 13.08
CA ALA A 17 -1.06 0.85 13.09
C ALA A 17 -0.65 1.32 11.69
N VAL A 18 0.16 0.52 10.99
CA VAL A 18 0.58 0.77 9.61
C VAL A 18 -0.62 0.80 8.68
N ALA A 19 -1.54 -0.16 8.78
CA ALA A 19 -2.74 -0.22 7.96
C ALA A 19 -3.63 1.02 8.17
N ALA A 20 -3.81 1.43 9.43
CA ALA A 20 -4.56 2.62 9.78
C ALA A 20 -3.92 3.90 9.23
N GLU A 21 -2.60 4.06 9.36
CA GLU A 21 -1.89 5.22 8.82
C GLU A 21 -1.99 5.29 7.29
N ILE A 22 -1.76 4.17 6.60
CA ILE A 22 -1.84 4.09 5.14
C ILE A 22 -3.25 4.42 4.64
N SER A 23 -4.30 4.04 5.39
CA SER A 23 -5.69 4.33 5.00
C SER A 23 -5.98 5.83 4.85
N THR A 24 -5.17 6.69 5.46
CA THR A 24 -5.30 8.15 5.36
C THR A 24 -4.61 8.75 4.12
N ILE A 25 -3.82 7.95 3.40
CA ILE A 25 -3.07 8.40 2.22
C ILE A 25 -4.02 8.59 1.03
N SER A 26 -4.02 9.79 0.44
CA SER A 26 -4.79 10.06 -0.77
C SER A 26 -4.39 9.12 -1.91
N GLY A 27 -5.38 8.49 -2.54
CA GLY A 27 -5.18 7.48 -3.58
C GLY A 27 -5.23 6.04 -3.06
N VAL A 28 -5.23 5.82 -1.75
CA VAL A 28 -5.55 4.53 -1.14
C VAL A 28 -7.07 4.36 -1.09
N THR A 29 -7.56 3.26 -1.64
CA THR A 29 -8.98 2.88 -1.63
C THR A 29 -9.30 1.92 -0.48
N SER A 30 -8.37 1.03 -0.13
CA SER A 30 -8.46 0.20 1.07
C SER A 30 -7.08 -0.17 1.60
N SER A 31 -7.00 -0.43 2.90
CA SER A 31 -5.80 -0.84 3.62
C SER A 31 -6.23 -1.79 4.72
N GLU A 32 -5.86 -3.06 4.59
CA GLU A 32 -6.35 -4.15 5.42
C GLU A 32 -5.15 -4.91 6.00
N ASP A 33 -5.12 -5.08 7.32
CA ASP A 33 -4.20 -6.04 7.94
C ASP A 33 -4.71 -7.46 7.70
N VAL A 34 -3.82 -8.35 7.26
CA VAL A 34 -4.20 -9.70 6.82
C VAL A 34 -3.33 -10.76 7.48
N THR A 35 -3.90 -11.95 7.62
CA THR A 35 -3.11 -13.12 8.02
C THR A 35 -2.47 -13.73 6.76
N GLY A 36 -1.15 -13.64 6.62
CA GLY A 36 -0.44 -14.15 5.45
C GLY A 36 1.07 -13.94 5.50
N PRO A 37 1.78 -14.14 4.38
CA PRO A 37 3.21 -13.82 4.28
C PRO A 37 3.50 -12.30 4.27
N TYR A 38 2.45 -11.50 4.12
CA TYR A 38 2.43 -10.05 4.25
C TYR A 38 1.45 -9.69 5.36
N ASP A 39 1.73 -8.59 6.04
CA ASP A 39 0.95 -8.14 7.19
C ASP A 39 -0.17 -7.19 6.78
N VAL A 40 0.02 -6.42 5.69
CA VAL A 40 -0.95 -5.44 5.19
C VAL A 40 -1.08 -5.54 3.66
N ILE A 41 -2.30 -5.51 3.17
CA ILE A 41 -2.63 -5.38 1.75
C ILE A 41 -3.36 -4.07 1.51
N VAL A 42 -2.85 -3.29 0.57
CA VAL A 42 -3.38 -1.97 0.22
C VAL A 42 -3.86 -1.99 -1.21
N LYS A 43 -5.07 -1.50 -1.45
CA LYS A 43 -5.58 -1.20 -2.79
C LYS A 43 -5.45 0.28 -3.05
N ALA A 44 -4.78 0.63 -4.15
CA ALA A 44 -4.56 2.00 -4.56
C ALA A 44 -5.12 2.28 -5.97
N ALA A 45 -5.51 3.53 -6.22
CA ALA A 45 -5.97 4.01 -7.51
C ALA A 45 -5.41 5.40 -7.81
N ALA A 46 -5.02 5.62 -9.05
CA ALA A 46 -4.55 6.92 -9.55
C ALA A 46 -4.96 7.12 -11.02
N GLU A 47 -4.79 8.32 -11.57
CA GLU A 47 -5.11 8.54 -12.99
C GLU A 47 -4.05 7.88 -13.90
N THR A 48 -2.78 7.92 -13.49
CA THR A 48 -1.62 7.40 -14.23
C THR A 48 -0.69 6.57 -13.34
N VAL A 49 0.19 5.77 -13.97
CA VAL A 49 1.21 4.98 -13.27
C VAL A 49 2.21 5.89 -12.53
N ASP A 50 2.59 7.01 -13.13
CA ASP A 50 3.54 7.96 -12.51
C ASP A 50 2.95 8.58 -11.24
N GLN A 51 1.67 8.95 -11.27
CA GLN A 51 0.97 9.47 -10.09
C GLN A 51 0.87 8.40 -8.99
N LEU A 52 0.62 7.13 -9.35
CA LEU A 52 0.62 6.03 -8.39
C LEU A 52 1.97 5.92 -7.67
N GLY A 53 3.08 6.00 -8.42
CA GLY A 53 4.44 5.94 -7.89
C GLY A 53 4.76 7.10 -6.95
N GLN A 54 4.56 8.35 -7.40
CA GLN A 54 4.92 9.54 -6.62
C GLN A 54 3.98 9.81 -5.45
N LEU A 55 2.67 9.63 -5.63
CA LEU A 55 1.69 10.09 -4.64
C LEU A 55 1.33 9.00 -3.64
N VAL A 56 1.31 7.73 -4.07
CA VAL A 56 0.87 6.64 -3.20
C VAL A 56 2.06 5.80 -2.74
N VAL A 57 2.83 5.22 -3.66
CA VAL A 57 3.91 4.29 -3.30
C VAL A 57 4.97 4.97 -2.44
N ALA A 58 5.43 6.17 -2.82
CA ALA A 58 6.42 6.90 -2.05
C ALA A 58 5.92 7.28 -0.64
N LYS A 59 4.63 7.61 -0.49
CA LYS A 59 4.06 7.91 0.83
C LYS A 59 3.92 6.66 1.69
N VAL A 60 3.43 5.57 1.09
CA VAL A 60 3.31 4.28 1.77
C VAL A 60 4.68 3.83 2.27
N GLN A 61 5.73 3.91 1.45
CA GLN A 61 7.08 3.49 1.85
C GLN A 61 7.71 4.31 2.99
N ASN A 62 7.19 5.50 3.28
CA ASN A 62 7.68 6.36 4.37
C ASN A 62 6.95 6.11 5.70
N VAL A 63 5.92 5.26 5.74
CA VAL A 63 5.21 4.92 6.97
C VAL A 63 6.13 4.13 7.90
N GLU A 64 6.21 4.55 9.16
CA GLU A 64 7.07 3.94 10.16
C GLU A 64 6.64 2.49 10.45
N GLY A 65 7.62 1.59 10.62
CA GLY A 65 7.37 0.19 10.91
C GLY A 65 7.13 -0.68 9.68
N ILE A 66 7.23 -0.13 8.47
CA ILE A 66 7.30 -0.92 7.23
C ILE A 66 8.72 -1.43 7.03
N THR A 67 8.85 -2.73 6.80
CA THR A 67 10.13 -3.40 6.51
C THR A 67 10.28 -3.71 5.02
N ARG A 68 9.17 -3.96 4.31
CA ARG A 68 9.18 -4.27 2.87
C ARG A 68 7.87 -3.89 2.20
N THR A 69 7.96 -3.48 0.93
CA THR A 69 6.79 -3.24 0.08
C THR A 69 6.97 -3.92 -1.27
N LEU A 70 5.87 -4.42 -1.85
CA LEU A 70 5.79 -4.96 -3.20
C LEU A 70 4.59 -4.30 -3.89
N THR A 71 4.84 -3.53 -4.95
CA THR A 71 3.78 -2.88 -5.72
C THR A 71 3.43 -3.71 -6.94
N CYS A 72 2.15 -4.03 -7.09
CA CYS A 72 1.58 -4.83 -8.18
C CYS A 72 0.54 -3.99 -8.94
N PRO A 73 0.95 -3.22 -9.96
CA PRO A 73 0.01 -2.53 -10.85
C PRO A 73 -0.87 -3.55 -11.58
N VAL A 74 -2.17 -3.28 -11.63
CA VAL A 74 -3.14 -4.09 -12.37
C VAL A 74 -3.02 -3.75 -13.85
N VAL A 75 -2.71 -4.76 -14.66
CA VAL A 75 -2.70 -4.66 -16.12
C VAL A 75 -4.06 -5.06 -16.67
N ASN A 76 -4.64 -4.21 -17.52
CA ASN A 76 -5.81 -4.59 -18.33
C ASN A 76 -5.26 -5.05 -19.69
N LEU A 77 -5.35 -6.35 -19.95
CA LEU A 77 -5.05 -6.97 -21.25
C LEU A 77 -6.30 -6.97 -22.13
#